data_AF-A0A8J2R7V1-F1
#
_entry.id   AF-A0A8J2R7V1-F1
#
_cell.length_a   1.000
_cell.length_b   1.000
_cell.length_c   1.000
_cell.angle_alpha   90.00
_cell.angle_beta   90.00
_cell.angle_gamma   90.00
#
_symmetry.space_group_name_H-M   'P 1'
#
loop_
_entity.id
_entity.type
_entity.pdbx_description
1 polymer ?
#
loop_
_entity_poly.entity_id
_entity_poly.type
_entity_poly.pdbx_seq_one_letter_code
_entity_poly.pdbx_strand_id
1 'polypeptide(L)'
;MAASTVLDFDKWLSVKLKSLNTDESIFGDYIKGILEGEESQDEKIEALEGILVEISPTDGMTQNEICQEILKQWELCRAAAAEGKSNEAVRTAVDIQIARIMEQQALCVVPQKKASDEERKLKQNILSQYAEVSDGEGGLDEDDGYDDDVEDRLLSRNTNAEDVMKLEKSKKESLRQESAKKKEKDKEDREKQKQLALDRKEKEKKRTQKGEKKR
;
A
#
# COMPACT_ATOMS: atom_id res chain seq x y z
N MET A 1 -7.77 7.69 20.14
CA MET A 1 -7.88 9.17 20.01
C MET A 1 -9.28 9.76 20.29
N ALA A 2 -10.06 9.22 21.25
CA ALA A 2 -11.44 9.71 21.51
C ALA A 2 -11.51 11.07 22.25
N ALA A 3 -10.47 11.42 23.02
CA ALA A 3 -10.42 12.69 23.73
C ALA A 3 -10.31 13.90 22.79
N SER A 4 -9.69 13.75 21.61
CA SER A 4 -9.40 14.89 20.73
C SER A 4 -10.65 15.49 20.07
N THR A 5 -11.71 14.71 19.85
CA THR A 5 -12.94 15.17 19.20
C THR A 5 -13.93 15.78 20.18
N VAL A 6 -13.97 15.28 21.42
CA VAL A 6 -14.71 15.91 22.53
C VAL A 6 -14.10 17.27 22.85
N LEU A 7 -12.76 17.35 22.87
CA LEU A 7 -12.04 18.61 23.02
C LEU A 7 -12.27 19.60 21.86
N ASP A 8 -12.71 19.13 20.69
CA ASP A 8 -12.99 19.98 19.54
C ASP A 8 -14.38 20.61 19.64
N PHE A 9 -15.38 19.83 20.06
CA PHE A 9 -16.71 20.34 20.39
C PHE A 9 -16.64 21.33 21.57
N ASP A 10 -15.89 20.98 22.62
CA ASP A 10 -15.74 21.81 23.80
C ASP A 10 -15.21 23.20 23.43
N LYS A 11 -14.11 23.27 22.67
CA LYS A 11 -13.55 24.53 22.19
C LYS A 11 -14.53 25.32 21.32
N TRP A 12 -15.29 24.65 20.47
CA TRP A 12 -16.29 25.32 19.64
C TRP A 12 -17.40 25.93 20.50
N LEU A 13 -17.95 25.16 21.44
CA LEU A 13 -19.00 25.60 22.35
C LEU A 13 -18.52 26.78 23.21
N SER A 14 -17.29 26.73 23.70
CA SER A 14 -16.62 27.81 24.41
C SER A 14 -16.59 29.12 23.63
N VAL A 15 -16.20 29.06 22.35
CA VAL A 15 -16.15 30.25 21.48
C VAL A 15 -17.56 30.76 21.19
N LYS A 16 -18.52 29.86 20.96
CA LYS A 16 -19.91 30.22 20.70
C LYS A 16 -20.55 30.91 21.91
N LEU A 17 -20.39 30.38 23.12
CA LEU A 17 -20.91 30.98 24.35
C LEU A 17 -20.29 32.35 24.65
N LYS A 18 -18.98 32.51 24.41
CA LYS A 18 -18.30 33.81 24.50
C LYS A 18 -18.85 34.83 23.51
N SER A 19 -19.17 34.43 22.28
CA SER A 19 -19.80 35.34 21.31
C SER A 19 -21.19 35.81 21.72
N LEU A 20 -21.92 34.96 22.47
CA LEU A 20 -23.23 35.29 23.05
C LEU A 20 -23.13 36.08 24.36
N ASN A 21 -21.91 36.50 24.75
CA ASN A 21 -21.63 37.22 25.99
C ASN A 21 -22.05 36.45 27.25
N THR A 22 -21.88 35.12 27.23
CA THR A 22 -22.19 34.21 28.36
C THR A 22 -20.95 33.55 28.96
N ASP A 23 -21.09 33.06 30.18
CA ASP A 23 -20.04 32.31 30.86
C ASP A 23 -19.95 30.87 30.33
N GLU A 24 -18.93 30.63 29.51
CA GLU A 24 -18.56 29.30 29.01
C GLU A 24 -18.48 28.24 30.11
N SER A 25 -17.92 28.58 31.28
CA SER A 25 -17.62 27.58 32.31
C SER A 25 -18.87 27.01 32.97
N ILE A 26 -19.93 27.80 33.05
CA ILE A 26 -21.20 27.41 33.66
C ILE A 26 -22.11 26.77 32.60
N PHE A 27 -22.30 27.47 31.48
CA PHE A 27 -23.21 27.01 30.43
C PHE A 27 -22.64 25.86 29.60
N GLY A 28 -21.32 25.82 29.40
CA GLY A 28 -20.66 24.76 28.63
C GLY A 28 -20.85 23.38 29.25
N ASP A 29 -20.62 23.25 30.55
CA ASP A 29 -20.77 21.97 31.26
C ASP A 29 -22.24 21.55 31.37
N TYR A 30 -23.15 22.51 31.58
CA TYR A 30 -24.58 22.23 31.63
C TYR A 30 -25.14 21.79 30.27
N ILE A 31 -24.78 22.49 29.19
CA ILE A 31 -25.15 22.12 27.81
C ILE A 31 -24.62 20.74 27.45
N LYS A 32 -23.36 20.44 27.78
CA LYS A 32 -22.81 19.08 27.58
C LYS A 32 -23.60 18.03 28.35
N GLY A 33 -23.96 18.31 29.61
CA GLY A 33 -24.80 17.41 30.41
C GLY A 33 -26.14 17.09 29.74
N ILE A 34 -26.80 18.08 29.14
CA ILE A 34 -28.03 17.87 28.36
C ILE A 34 -27.76 17.01 27.12
N LEU A 35 -26.70 17.32 26.37
CA LEU A 35 -26.36 16.62 25.13
C LEU A 35 -25.97 15.16 25.35
N GLU A 36 -25.29 14.88 26.47
CA GLU A 36 -24.87 13.54 26.90
C GLU A 36 -26.00 12.73 27.56
N GLY A 37 -27.07 13.37 28.03
CA GLY A 37 -28.23 12.70 28.62
C GLY A 37 -28.91 11.70 27.68
N GLU A 38 -29.64 10.73 28.24
CA GLU A 38 -30.39 9.72 27.48
C GLU A 38 -31.80 10.17 27.06
N GLU A 39 -32.13 11.44 27.32
CA GLU A 39 -33.39 12.07 26.94
C GLU A 39 -33.60 12.10 25.42
N SER A 40 -34.86 12.19 25.00
CA SER A 40 -35.22 12.32 23.60
C SER A 40 -34.69 13.63 23.01
N GLN A 41 -34.54 13.69 21.69
CA GLN A 41 -34.04 14.89 21.01
C GLN A 41 -34.94 16.10 21.27
N ASP A 42 -36.25 15.90 21.37
CA ASP A 42 -37.22 16.97 21.66
C ASP A 42 -37.07 17.51 23.09
N GLU A 43 -36.85 16.64 24.08
CA GLU A 43 -36.58 17.04 25.47
C GLU A 43 -35.25 17.82 25.58
N LYS A 44 -34.22 17.39 24.84
CA LYS A 44 -32.94 18.13 24.77
C LYS A 44 -33.11 19.51 24.16
N ILE A 45 -33.94 19.63 23.13
CA ILE A 45 -34.26 20.92 22.51
C ILE A 45 -34.96 21.80 23.54
N GLU A 46 -36.00 21.30 24.22
CA GLU A 46 -36.73 22.06 25.23
C GLU A 46 -35.82 22.52 26.39
N ALA A 47 -34.94 21.64 26.88
CA ALA A 47 -33.98 21.96 27.94
C ALA A 47 -32.94 23.00 27.51
N LEU A 48 -32.39 22.88 26.29
CA LEU A 48 -31.48 23.88 25.71
C LEU A 48 -32.18 25.21 25.46
N GLU A 49 -33.41 25.15 24.97
CA GLU A 49 -34.23 26.32 24.77
C GLU A 49 -34.47 27.04 26.10
N GLY A 50 -34.87 26.33 27.16
CA GLY A 50 -35.13 26.90 28.48
C GLY A 50 -33.98 27.73 29.04
N ILE A 51 -32.73 27.28 28.88
CA ILE A 51 -31.55 28.04 29.33
C ILE A 51 -31.12 29.13 28.35
N LEU A 52 -31.35 28.93 27.05
CA LEU A 52 -30.97 29.91 26.02
C LEU A 52 -31.99 31.06 25.94
N VAL A 53 -33.22 30.90 26.44
CA VAL A 53 -34.21 31.99 26.64
C VAL A 53 -33.61 33.11 27.48
N GLU A 54 -32.95 32.76 28.58
CA GLU A 54 -32.40 33.74 29.52
C GLU A 54 -31.16 34.46 28.97
N ILE A 55 -30.48 33.81 28.01
CA ILE A 55 -29.25 34.29 27.39
C ILE A 55 -29.49 35.22 26.20
N SER A 56 -30.65 35.12 25.54
CA SER A 56 -30.87 35.76 24.23
C SER A 56 -31.59 37.11 24.30
N PRO A 57 -30.85 38.23 24.21
CA PRO A 57 -31.39 39.41 23.53
C PRO A 57 -30.43 40.13 22.56
N THR A 58 -29.21 39.62 22.28
CA THR A 58 -28.12 40.49 21.78
C THR A 58 -27.67 40.28 20.34
N ASP A 59 -27.92 39.13 19.70
CA ASP A 59 -27.55 38.94 18.30
C ASP A 59 -28.75 38.42 17.50
N GLY A 60 -28.90 38.84 16.25
CA GLY A 60 -30.10 38.64 15.43
C GLY A 60 -30.48 37.20 15.07
N MET A 61 -29.93 36.20 15.77
CA MET A 61 -30.32 34.80 15.71
C MET A 61 -31.36 34.50 16.80
N THR A 62 -32.40 33.78 16.41
CA THR A 62 -33.36 33.22 17.35
C THR A 62 -32.72 32.12 18.18
N GLN A 63 -33.20 31.96 19.41
CA GLN A 63 -32.78 30.89 20.32
C GLN A 63 -32.83 29.49 19.69
N ASN A 64 -33.88 29.20 18.92
CA ASN A 64 -34.02 27.95 18.19
C ASN A 64 -32.87 27.72 17.18
N GLU A 65 -32.41 28.77 16.50
CA GLU A 65 -31.26 28.66 15.58
C GLU A 65 -29.97 28.33 16.34
N ILE A 66 -29.78 28.90 17.54
CA ILE A 66 -28.63 28.57 18.39
C ILE A 66 -28.72 27.11 18.87
N CYS A 67 -29.89 26.65 19.31
CA CYS A 67 -30.12 25.25 19.70
C CYS A 67 -29.79 24.28 18.56
N GLN A 68 -30.31 24.56 17.36
CA GLN A 68 -30.06 23.73 16.18
C GLN A 68 -28.59 23.70 15.80
N GLU A 69 -27.88 24.83 15.92
CA GLU A 69 -26.45 24.89 15.64
C GLU A 69 -25.63 24.04 16.63
N ILE A 70 -25.95 24.12 17.93
CA ILE A 70 -25.32 23.31 18.97
C ILE A 70 -25.53 21.82 18.71
N LEU A 71 -26.76 21.41 18.41
CA LEU A 71 -27.09 20.01 18.10
C LEU A 71 -26.37 19.52 16.85
N LYS A 72 -26.37 20.33 15.78
CA LYS A 72 -25.66 20.01 14.54
C LYS A 72 -24.16 19.84 14.78
N GLN A 73 -23.54 20.73 15.55
CA GLN A 73 -22.11 20.63 15.85
C GLN A 73 -21.80 19.41 16.73
N TRP A 74 -22.67 19.10 17.70
CA TRP A 74 -22.56 17.88 18.50
C TRP A 74 -22.60 16.61 17.63
N GLU A 75 -23.54 16.54 16.68
CA GLU A 75 -23.64 15.43 15.73
C GLU A 75 -22.41 15.33 14.81
N LEU A 76 -21.93 16.45 14.28
CA LEU A 76 -20.73 16.51 13.46
C LEU A 76 -19.49 16.02 14.22
N CYS A 77 -19.31 16.46 15.47
CA CYS A 77 -18.22 16.01 16.32
C CYS A 77 -18.32 14.51 16.64
N ARG A 78 -19.53 13.98 16.84
CA ARG A 78 -19.75 12.53 17.01
C ARG A 78 -19.47 11.72 15.75
N ALA A 79 -19.87 12.22 14.59
CA ALA A 79 -19.60 11.58 13.30
C ALA A 79 -18.08 11.56 13.02
N ALA A 80 -17.40 12.69 13.23
CA ALA A 80 -15.94 12.78 13.12
C ALA A 80 -15.22 11.86 14.13
N ALA A 81 -15.75 11.69 15.35
CA ALA A 81 -15.22 10.74 16.31
C ALA A 81 -15.38 9.27 15.87
N ALA A 82 -16.46 8.94 15.16
CA ALA A 82 -16.66 7.61 14.59
C ALA A 82 -15.71 7.33 13.42
N GLU A 83 -15.51 8.31 12.54
CA GLU A 83 -14.57 8.23 11.42
C GLU A 83 -13.10 8.24 11.87
N GLY A 84 -12.76 9.01 12.91
CA GLY A 84 -11.43 9.01 13.51
C GLY A 84 -11.08 7.64 14.11
N LYS A 85 -12.05 6.99 14.77
CA LYS A 85 -11.89 5.62 15.31
C LYS A 85 -11.74 4.58 14.19
N SER A 86 -12.48 4.71 13.08
CA SER A 86 -12.34 3.78 11.96
C SER A 86 -10.97 3.93 11.28
N ASN A 87 -10.48 5.16 11.12
CA ASN A 87 -9.17 5.43 10.53
C ASN A 87 -8.02 5.00 11.46
N GLU A 88 -8.14 5.19 12.78
CA GLU A 88 -7.18 4.69 13.78
C GLU A 88 -7.14 3.15 13.78
N ALA A 89 -8.29 2.48 13.70
CA ALA A 89 -8.37 1.03 13.58
C ALA A 89 -7.71 0.51 12.29
N VAL A 90 -7.94 1.17 11.14
CA VAL A 90 -7.29 0.83 9.87
C VAL A 90 -5.78 1.03 9.95
N ARG A 91 -5.29 2.14 10.54
CA ARG A 91 -3.85 2.37 10.74
C ARG A 91 -3.21 1.29 11.61
N THR A 92 -3.82 0.96 12.75
CA THR A 92 -3.30 -0.11 13.62
C THR A 92 -3.29 -1.47 12.92
N ALA A 93 -4.29 -1.79 12.10
CA ALA A 93 -4.29 -3.02 11.30
C ALA A 93 -3.17 -3.05 10.26
N VAL A 94 -2.89 -1.92 9.60
CA VAL A 94 -1.76 -1.77 8.68
C VAL A 94 -0.43 -1.91 9.39
N ASP A 95 -0.25 -1.29 10.56
CA ASP A 95 0.98 -1.38 11.36
C ASP A 95 1.25 -2.83 11.81
N ILE A 96 0.22 -3.56 12.24
CA ILE A 96 0.31 -4.99 12.56
C ILE A 96 0.71 -5.81 11.32
N GLN A 97 0.16 -5.49 10.15
CA GLN A 97 0.50 -6.17 8.91
C GLN A 97 1.96 -5.92 8.50
N ILE A 98 2.45 -4.68 8.64
CA ILE A 98 3.85 -4.33 8.38
C ILE A 98 4.77 -5.10 9.33
N ALA A 99 4.47 -5.14 10.63
CA ALA A 99 5.24 -5.89 11.61
C ALA A 99 5.33 -7.39 11.25
N ARG A 100 4.21 -7.99 10.83
CA ARG A 100 4.17 -9.39 10.38
C ARG A 100 5.02 -9.62 9.12
N ILE A 101 5.00 -8.69 8.15
CA ILE A 101 5.83 -8.79 6.95
C ILE A 101 7.32 -8.67 7.31
N MET A 102 7.68 -7.73 8.20
CA MET A 102 9.06 -7.57 8.67
C MET A 102 9.58 -8.83 9.38
N GLU A 103 8.76 -9.44 10.24
CA GLU A 103 9.08 -10.71 10.92
C GLU A 103 9.30 -11.84 9.91
N GLN A 104 8.44 -11.96 8.89
CA GLN A 104 8.59 -12.95 7.82
C GLN A 104 9.86 -12.72 6.99
N GLN A 105 10.19 -11.47 6.69
CA GLN A 105 11.43 -11.13 5.96
C GLN A 105 12.67 -11.43 6.80
N ALA A 106 12.63 -11.22 8.12
CA ALA A 106 13.72 -11.54 9.04
C ALA A 106 13.98 -13.05 9.17
N LEU A 107 12.96 -13.90 8.97
CA LEU A 107 13.09 -15.36 8.95
C LEU A 107 13.63 -15.90 7.61
N CYS A 108 13.52 -15.13 6.54
CA CYS A 108 14.03 -15.47 5.20
C CYS A 108 15.51 -15.09 5.00
N VAL A 109 16.29 -14.91 6.07
CA VAL A 109 17.75 -14.75 5.96
C VAL A 109 18.33 -16.06 5.42
N VAL A 110 18.68 -16.00 4.13
CA VAL A 110 19.35 -17.04 3.36
C VAL A 110 20.45 -17.68 4.22
N PRO A 111 20.46 -19.02 4.41
CA PRO A 111 21.57 -19.67 5.06
C PRO A 111 22.83 -19.29 4.29
N GLN A 112 23.79 -18.64 4.96
CA GLN A 112 25.01 -18.20 4.31
C GLN A 112 25.63 -19.41 3.61
N LYS A 113 25.62 -19.39 2.27
CA LYS A 113 26.35 -20.38 1.47
C LYS A 113 27.78 -20.33 1.98
N LYS A 114 28.30 -21.47 2.45
CA LYS A 114 29.73 -21.60 2.77
C LYS A 114 30.48 -21.24 1.49
N ALA A 115 31.10 -20.07 1.48
CA ALA A 115 31.83 -19.59 0.32
C ALA A 115 32.87 -20.65 -0.07
N SER A 116 32.77 -21.12 -1.32
CA SER A 116 33.72 -22.09 -1.87
C SER A 116 35.13 -21.49 -1.81
N ASP A 117 36.16 -22.34 -1.70
CA ASP A 117 37.55 -21.88 -1.60
C ASP A 117 37.96 -20.96 -2.76
N GLU A 118 37.39 -21.19 -3.94
CA GLU A 118 37.58 -20.37 -5.14
C GLU A 118 37.01 -18.96 -4.98
N GLU A 119 35.82 -18.84 -4.39
CA GLU A 119 35.12 -17.58 -4.16
C GLU A 119 35.83 -16.74 -3.09
N ARG A 120 36.40 -17.41 -2.08
CA ARG A 120 37.24 -16.77 -1.05
C ARG A 120 38.55 -16.27 -1.63
N LYS A 121 39.18 -17.05 -2.51
CA LYS A 121 40.42 -16.67 -3.19
C LYS A 121 40.20 -15.49 -4.14
N LEU A 122 39.07 -15.46 -4.84
CA LEU A 122 38.68 -14.32 -5.66
C LEU A 122 38.46 -13.06 -4.80
N LYS A 123 37.71 -13.18 -3.70
CA LYS A 123 37.50 -12.07 -2.76
C LYS A 123 38.82 -11.55 -2.19
N GLN A 124 39.74 -12.44 -1.83
CA GLN A 124 41.06 -12.08 -1.33
C GLN A 124 41.90 -11.36 -2.40
N ASN A 125 41.88 -11.83 -3.65
CA ASN A 125 42.61 -11.22 -4.75
C ASN A 125 42.11 -9.81 -5.08
N ILE A 126 40.79 -9.59 -5.00
CA ILE A 126 40.20 -8.26 -5.13
C ILE A 126 40.66 -7.39 -3.95
N LEU A 127 40.59 -7.90 -2.71
CA LEU A 127 41.02 -7.15 -1.53
C LEU A 127 42.50 -6.75 -1.60
N SER A 128 43.39 -7.61 -2.11
CA SER A 128 44.81 -7.28 -2.27
C SER A 128 45.04 -6.21 -3.33
N GLN A 129 44.28 -6.22 -4.44
CA GLN A 129 44.35 -5.16 -5.45
C GLN A 129 43.98 -3.79 -4.86
N TYR A 130 43.06 -3.74 -3.89
CA TYR A 130 42.72 -2.49 -3.19
C TYR A 130 43.67 -2.18 -2.02
N ALA A 131 44.27 -3.18 -1.38
CA ALA A 131 45.24 -2.98 -0.30
C ALA A 131 46.56 -2.38 -0.81
N GLU A 132 46.99 -2.75 -2.02
CA GLU A 132 48.17 -2.17 -2.69
C GLU A 132 48.02 -0.66 -2.97
N VAL A 133 46.80 -0.12 -2.99
CA VAL A 133 46.54 1.32 -3.23
C VAL A 133 46.58 2.16 -1.95
N SER A 134 46.66 1.53 -0.76
CA SER A 134 46.62 2.25 0.53
C SER A 134 47.97 2.36 1.26
N ASP A 135 49.03 1.65 0.81
CA ASP A 135 50.37 1.66 1.44
C ASP A 135 51.42 2.40 0.60
N GLY A 136 50.98 3.28 -0.29
CA GLY A 136 51.82 4.04 -1.22
C GLY A 136 51.95 5.53 -0.86
N GLU A 137 52.08 5.88 0.42
CA GLU A 137 52.45 7.25 0.82
C GLU A 137 53.87 7.25 1.40
N GLY A 138 54.86 7.55 0.55
CA GLY A 138 56.25 7.58 0.95
C GLY A 138 57.25 7.90 -0.17
N GLY A 139 57.10 9.05 -0.85
CA GLY A 139 58.16 9.57 -1.73
C GLY A 139 57.65 10.62 -2.71
N LEU A 140 57.93 11.88 -2.41
CA LEU A 140 57.82 13.02 -3.32
C LEU A 140 58.61 12.75 -4.61
N ASP A 141 57.95 12.79 -5.77
CA ASP A 141 58.54 13.37 -6.97
C ASP A 141 57.42 14.00 -7.84
N GLU A 142 57.70 15.21 -8.30
CA GLU A 142 56.85 16.02 -9.16
C GLU A 142 56.74 15.40 -10.55
N ASP A 143 55.56 14.94 -10.96
CA ASP A 143 55.21 14.89 -12.39
C ASP A 143 53.69 15.03 -12.54
N ASP A 144 53.29 16.16 -13.12
CA ASP A 144 51.92 16.48 -13.50
C ASP A 144 51.46 15.55 -14.64
N GLY A 145 50.85 14.43 -14.28
CA GLY A 145 50.20 13.52 -15.22
C GLY A 145 48.88 13.01 -14.64
N TYR A 146 47.80 13.77 -14.84
CA TYR A 146 46.45 13.30 -14.53
C TYR A 146 46.12 12.12 -15.46
N ASP A 147 46.37 10.90 -14.99
CA ASP A 147 46.03 9.66 -15.70
C ASP A 147 44.51 9.43 -15.59
N ASP A 148 43.77 9.93 -16.58
CA ASP A 148 42.31 9.78 -16.74
C ASP A 148 41.86 8.29 -16.78
N ASP A 149 42.80 7.37 -17.02
CA ASP A 149 42.61 5.92 -17.10
C ASP A 149 42.35 5.24 -15.73
N VAL A 150 42.70 5.87 -14.60
CA VAL A 150 42.48 5.27 -13.26
C VAL A 150 41.01 5.38 -12.82
N GLU A 151 40.33 6.46 -13.20
CA GLU A 151 38.95 6.72 -12.80
C GLU A 151 37.93 5.86 -13.57
N ASP A 152 38.22 5.54 -14.85
CA ASP A 152 37.40 4.64 -15.69
C ASP A 152 37.44 3.16 -15.21
N ARG A 153 38.50 2.75 -14.49
CA ARG A 153 38.61 1.40 -13.91
C ARG A 153 37.85 1.21 -12.61
N LEU A 154 37.56 2.28 -11.87
CA LEU A 154 36.89 2.23 -10.57
C LEU A 154 35.36 2.38 -10.66
N LEU A 155 34.88 2.95 -11.76
CA LEU A 155 33.45 3.09 -12.03
C LEU A 155 32.97 1.94 -12.89
N SER A 156 32.01 1.15 -12.39
CA SER A 156 31.42 0.06 -13.18
C SER A 156 30.80 0.60 -14.47
N ARG A 157 31.24 0.06 -15.62
CA ARG A 157 30.81 0.46 -16.96
C ARG A 157 29.27 0.51 -17.06
N ASN A 158 28.77 1.58 -17.68
CA ASN A 158 27.33 1.77 -17.92
C ASN A 158 26.75 0.63 -18.77
N THR A 159 25.84 -0.17 -18.21
CA THR A 159 25.20 -1.30 -18.89
C THR A 159 23.87 -0.95 -19.55
N ASN A 160 23.36 0.29 -19.42
CA ASN A 160 22.02 0.64 -19.86
C ASN A 160 21.80 0.38 -21.35
N ALA A 161 22.81 0.66 -22.19
CA ALA A 161 22.73 0.39 -23.62
C ALA A 161 22.71 -1.12 -23.94
N GLU A 162 23.49 -1.91 -23.19
CA GLU A 162 23.55 -3.37 -23.35
C GLU A 162 22.26 -4.03 -22.87
N ASP A 163 21.69 -3.54 -21.78
CA ASP A 163 20.42 -4.02 -21.21
C ASP A 163 19.24 -3.73 -22.15
N VAL A 164 19.20 -2.54 -22.76
CA VAL A 164 18.18 -2.20 -23.78
C VAL A 164 18.30 -3.13 -24.99
N MET A 165 19.51 -3.35 -25.52
CA MET A 165 19.72 -4.27 -26.64
C MET A 165 19.34 -5.71 -26.29
N LYS A 166 19.63 -6.17 -25.07
CA LYS A 166 19.29 -7.52 -24.60
C LYS A 166 17.78 -7.69 -24.46
N LEU A 167 17.09 -6.68 -23.94
CA LEU A 167 15.63 -6.68 -23.79
C LEU A 167 14.93 -6.69 -25.16
N GLU A 168 15.43 -5.92 -26.13
CA GLU A 168 14.90 -5.93 -27.50
C GLU A 168 15.13 -7.29 -28.20
N LYS A 169 16.34 -7.88 -28.06
CA LYS A 169 16.63 -9.22 -28.59
C LYS A 169 15.73 -10.28 -27.97
N SER A 170 15.54 -10.25 -26.65
CA SER A 170 14.65 -11.18 -25.94
C SER A 170 13.20 -11.06 -26.41
N LYS A 171 12.71 -9.83 -26.60
CA LYS A 171 11.36 -9.55 -27.13
C LYS A 171 11.18 -10.07 -28.56
N LYS A 172 12.20 -9.92 -29.41
CA LYS A 172 12.17 -10.47 -30.77
C LYS A 172 12.15 -12.00 -30.75
N GLU A 173 12.92 -12.62 -29.86
CA GLU A 173 12.96 -14.07 -29.71
C GLU A 173 11.66 -14.64 -29.13
N SER A 174 11.04 -13.98 -28.15
CA SER A 174 9.76 -14.39 -27.59
C SER A 174 8.66 -14.39 -28.65
N LEU A 175 8.56 -13.34 -29.47
CA LEU A 175 7.61 -13.26 -30.58
C LEU A 175 7.83 -14.38 -31.62
N ARG A 176 9.09 -14.73 -31.90
CA ARG A 176 9.42 -15.85 -32.80
C ARG A 176 8.98 -17.19 -32.20
N GLN A 177 9.21 -17.40 -30.90
CA GLN A 177 8.78 -18.60 -30.20
C GLN A 177 7.25 -18.71 -30.11
N GLU A 178 6.54 -17.62 -29.85
CA GLU A 178 5.07 -17.59 -29.84
C GLU A 178 4.48 -17.92 -31.21
N SER A 179 5.06 -17.36 -32.29
CA SER A 179 4.68 -17.70 -33.66
C SER A 179 4.90 -19.19 -33.96
N ALA A 180 6.04 -19.75 -33.54
CA ALA A 180 6.36 -21.16 -33.72
C ALA A 180 5.39 -22.06 -32.93
N LYS A 181 5.14 -21.75 -31.66
CA LYS A 181 4.19 -22.47 -30.79
C LYS A 181 2.77 -22.43 -31.36
N LYS A 182 2.33 -21.29 -31.91
CA LYS A 182 1.02 -21.19 -32.56
C LYS A 182 0.92 -22.11 -33.77
N LYS A 183 1.94 -22.13 -34.63
CA LYS A 183 1.99 -23.04 -35.79
C LYS A 183 2.01 -24.51 -35.38
N GLU A 184 2.75 -24.84 -34.32
CA GLU A 184 2.82 -26.20 -33.78
C GLU A 184 1.47 -26.65 -33.20
N LYS A 185 0.82 -25.78 -32.42
CA LYS A 185 -0.53 -26.03 -31.90
C LYS A 185 -1.57 -26.23 -33.01
N ASP A 186 -1.57 -25.38 -34.03
CA ASP A 186 -2.46 -25.52 -35.19
C ASP A 186 -2.21 -26.84 -35.94
N LYS A 187 -0.95 -27.29 -36.00
CA LYS A 187 -0.58 -28.59 -36.60
C LYS A 187 -1.05 -29.77 -35.75
N GLU A 188 -0.82 -29.73 -34.44
CA GLU A 188 -1.27 -30.76 -33.51
C GLU A 188 -2.80 -30.92 -33.53
N ASP A 189 -3.54 -29.81 -33.51
CA ASP A 189 -5.00 -29.85 -33.53
C ASP A 189 -5.53 -30.47 -34.83
N ARG A 190 -4.89 -30.18 -35.97
CA ARG A 190 -5.20 -30.82 -37.25
C ARG A 190 -4.91 -32.32 -37.23
N GLU A 191 -3.80 -32.74 -36.62
CA GLU A 191 -3.45 -34.16 -36.49
C GLU A 191 -4.40 -34.90 -35.55
N LYS A 192 -4.77 -34.29 -34.41
CA LYS A 192 -5.79 -34.81 -33.49
C LYS A 192 -7.13 -35.01 -34.18
N GLN A 193 -7.58 -34.03 -34.98
CA GLN A 193 -8.82 -34.17 -35.76
C GLN A 193 -8.75 -35.33 -36.77
N LYS A 194 -7.62 -35.49 -37.47
CA LYS A 194 -7.40 -36.62 -38.40
C LYS A 194 -7.42 -37.97 -37.67
N GLN A 195 -6.73 -38.06 -36.53
CA GLN A 195 -6.70 -39.29 -35.72
C GLN A 195 -8.10 -39.65 -35.21
N LEU A 196 -8.87 -38.67 -34.71
CA LEU A 196 -10.24 -38.88 -34.25
C LEU A 196 -11.15 -39.38 -35.39
N ALA A 197 -10.98 -38.86 -36.61
CA ALA A 197 -11.74 -39.31 -37.77
C ALA A 197 -11.37 -40.75 -38.18
N LEU A 198 -10.09 -41.13 -38.11
CA LEU A 198 -9.63 -42.50 -38.37
C LEU A 198 -10.14 -43.48 -37.31
N ASP A 199 -10.05 -43.12 -36.03
CA ASP A 199 -10.55 -43.94 -34.91
C ASP A 199 -12.06 -44.14 -34.99
N ARG A 200 -12.84 -43.10 -35.35
CA ARG A 200 -14.29 -43.24 -35.63
C ARG A 200 -14.57 -44.23 -36.76
N LYS A 201 -13.85 -44.11 -37.89
CA LYS A 201 -14.00 -45.04 -39.03
C LYS A 201 -13.61 -46.47 -38.66
N GLU A 202 -12.57 -46.66 -37.85
CA GLU A 202 -12.14 -47.99 -37.41
C GLU A 202 -13.12 -48.61 -36.42
N LYS A 203 -13.63 -47.83 -35.46
CA LYS A 203 -14.69 -48.25 -34.54
C LYS A 203 -15.96 -48.65 -35.28
N GLU A 204 -16.34 -47.90 -36.31
CA GLU A 204 -17.48 -48.23 -37.16
C GLU A 204 -17.26 -49.53 -37.95
N LYS A 205 -16.09 -49.71 -38.58
CA LYS A 205 -15.72 -50.97 -39.26
C LYS A 205 -15.71 -52.18 -38.30
N LYS A 206 -15.19 -52.01 -37.08
CA LYS A 206 -15.22 -53.05 -36.04
C LYS A 206 -16.64 -53.38 -35.58
N ARG A 207 -17.54 -52.39 -35.58
CA ARG A 207 -18.96 -52.57 -35.21
C ARG A 207 -19.72 -53.35 -36.29
N THR A 208 -19.51 -53.04 -37.57
CA THR A 208 -20.19 -53.73 -38.68
C THR A 208 -19.68 -55.16 -38.88
N GLN A 209 -18.37 -55.40 -38.76
CA GLN A 209 -17.78 -56.74 -38.92
C GLN A 209 -18.16 -57.74 -37.81
N LYS A 210 -18.46 -57.25 -36.59
CA LYS A 210 -19.01 -58.09 -35.51
C LYS A 210 -20.49 -58.46 -35.72
N GLY A 211 -21.22 -57.72 -36.56
CA GLY A 211 -22.62 -57.99 -36.89
C GLY A 211 -22.80 -59.16 -37.85
N GLU A 212 -21.88 -59.32 -38.81
CA GLU A 212 -21.90 -60.44 -39.77
C GLU A 212 -21.44 -61.76 -39.15
N LYS A 213 -20.49 -61.77 -38.21
CA LYS A 213 -20.07 -63.00 -37.50
C LYS A 213 -21.12 -63.55 -36.51
N LYS A 214 -22.19 -62.81 -36.23
CA LYS A 214 -23.25 -63.21 -35.29
C LYS A 214 -24.53 -63.68 -36.01
N ARG A 215 -24.59 -63.56 -37.34
CA ARG A 215 -25.69 -64.08 -38.17
C ARG A 215 -25.31 -65.39 -38.83
#